data_AF-A0A2R7Y9V5-F1
#
_entry.id   AF-A0A2R7Y9V5-F1
#
_cell.length_a   1.000
_cell.length_b   1.000
_cell.length_c   1.000
_cell.angle_alpha   90.00
_cell.angle_beta   90.00
_cell.angle_gamma   90.00
#
_symmetry.space_group_name_H-M   'P 1'
#
loop_
_entity.id
_entity.type
_entity.pdbx_description
1 polymer ?
#
loop_
_entity_poly.entity_id
_entity_poly.type
_entity_poly.pdbx_seq_one_letter_code
_entity_poly.pdbx_strand_id
1 'polypeptide(L)' 'MTAGEVGDVGHAIASAIKDVVMSVIDFLVPIVNTVAISLILIGLLLIALRQEFYGIRLILGGGVSLIILHLVLPVVLSFL' A
#
# COMPACT_ATOMS: atom_id res chain seq x y z
N MET A 1 -8.06 37.99 -15.63
CA MET A 1 -7.57 36.66 -15.27
C MET A 1 -6.67 36.18 -16.39
N THR A 2 -5.37 36.35 -16.22
CA THR A 2 -4.39 35.97 -17.27
C THR A 2 -4.15 34.47 -17.21
N ALA A 3 -3.77 33.85 -18.33
CA ALA A 3 -3.54 32.40 -18.41
C ALA A 3 -2.52 31.88 -17.37
N GLY A 4 -1.64 32.73 -16.85
CA GLY A 4 -0.70 32.41 -15.77
C GLY A 4 -1.36 32.17 -14.41
N GLU A 5 -2.41 32.93 -14.05
CA GLU A 5 -3.12 32.75 -12.77
C GLU A 5 -3.91 31.44 -12.74
N VAL A 6 -4.46 31.00 -13.88
CA VAL A 6 -5.17 29.72 -14.01
C VAL A 6 -4.19 28.54 -13.91
N GLY A 7 -2.98 28.68 -14.50
CA GLY A 7 -1.91 27.70 -14.37
C GLY A 7 -1.44 27.53 -12.91
N ASP A 8 -1.29 28.63 -12.18
CA ASP A 8 -0.82 28.63 -10.79
C ASP A 8 -1.84 28.01 -9.82
N VAL A 9 -3.14 28.33 -10.01
CA VAL A 9 -4.24 27.70 -9.26
C VAL A 9 -4.31 26.19 -9.54
N GLY A 10 -4.10 25.78 -10.80
CA GLY A 10 -4.06 24.37 -11.18
C GLY A 10 -2.93 23.60 -10.50
N HIS A 11 -1.73 24.20 -10.41
CA HIS A 11 -0.59 23.60 -9.71
C HIS A 11 -0.83 23.51 -8.20
N ALA A 12 -1.42 24.55 -7.59
CA ALA A 12 -1.74 24.55 -6.17
C ALA A 12 -2.74 23.44 -5.80
N ILE A 13 -3.79 23.25 -6.61
CA ILE A 13 -4.77 22.19 -6.41
C ILE A 13 -4.14 20.81 -6.59
N ALA A 14 -3.34 20.61 -7.65
CA ALA A 14 -2.67 19.33 -7.89
C ALA A 14 -1.71 18.96 -6.75
N SER A 15 -0.96 19.93 -6.22
CA SER A 15 -0.08 19.74 -5.07
C SER A 15 -0.87 19.34 -3.82
N ALA A 16 -1.98 20.04 -3.52
CA ALA A 16 -2.80 19.74 -2.36
C ALA A 16 -3.41 18.34 -2.43
N ILE A 17 -3.85 17.90 -3.62
CA ILE A 17 -4.36 16.53 -3.81
C ILE A 17 -3.25 15.51 -3.58
N LYS A 18 -2.05 15.74 -4.11
CA LYS A 18 -0.90 14.86 -3.90
C LYS A 18 -0.57 14.71 -2.42
N ASP A 19 -0.56 15.80 -1.66
CA ASP A 19 -0.26 15.78 -0.22
C ASP A 19 -1.31 14.96 0.56
N VAL A 20 -2.59 15.10 0.22
CA VAL A 20 -3.67 14.29 0.83
C VAL A 20 -3.49 12.81 0.49
N VAL A 21 -3.20 12.47 -0.77
CA VAL A 21 -2.98 11.08 -1.19
C VAL A 21 -1.79 10.47 -0.46
N MET A 22 -0.67 11.18 -0.38
CA MET A 22 0.51 10.74 0.34
C MET A 22 0.21 10.54 1.83
N SER A 23 -0.52 11.46 2.46
CA SER A 23 -0.91 11.33 3.87
C SER A 23 -1.77 10.10 4.14
N VAL A 24 -2.72 9.79 3.25
CA VAL A 24 -3.57 8.59 3.40
C VAL A 24 -2.73 7.32 3.25
N ILE A 25 -1.81 7.31 2.29
CA ILE A 25 -0.93 6.17 2.04
C ILE A 25 0.00 5.95 3.23
N ASP A 26 0.66 6.99 3.73
CA ASP A 26 1.58 6.91 4.86
C ASP A 26 0.88 6.40 6.14
N PHE A 27 -0.42 6.70 6.28
CA PHE A 27 -1.24 6.15 7.34
C PHE A 27 -1.62 4.67 7.12
N LEU A 28 -1.97 4.29 5.89
CA LEU A 28 -2.49 2.96 5.58
C LEU A 28 -1.40 1.89 5.49
N VAL A 29 -0.23 2.22 4.93
CA VAL A 29 0.91 1.32 4.75
C VAL A 29 1.29 0.56 6.02
N PRO A 30 1.52 1.20 7.19
CA PRO A 30 1.92 0.47 8.40
C PRO A 30 0.83 -0.49 8.89
N ILE A 31 -0.45 -0.14 8.72
CA ILE A 31 -1.58 -1.00 9.10
C ILE A 31 -1.58 -2.27 8.24
N VAL A 32 -1.54 -2.09 6.91
CA VAL A 32 -1.56 -3.23 5.97
C VAL A 32 -0.30 -4.07 6.12
N ASN A 33 0.86 -3.46 6.40
CA ASN A 33 2.10 -4.19 6.66
C ASN A 33 1.97 -5.10 7.90
N THR A 34 1.40 -4.58 8.99
CA THR A 34 1.16 -5.36 10.21
C THR A 34 0.21 -6.53 9.96
N VAL A 35 -0.86 -6.31 9.20
CA VAL A 35 -1.80 -7.36 8.80
C VAL A 35 -1.11 -8.41 7.93
N ALA A 36 -0.33 -7.99 6.92
CA ALA A 36 0.36 -8.90 6.02
C ALA A 36 1.36 -9.81 6.74
N ILE A 37 2.13 -9.25 7.68
CA ILE A 37 3.03 -10.03 8.55
C ILE A 37 2.22 -11.02 9.41
N SER A 38 1.10 -10.57 9.98
CA SER A 38 0.22 -11.43 10.78
C SER A 38 -0.35 -12.59 9.98
N LEU A 39 -0.72 -12.38 8.71
CA LEU A 39 -1.19 -13.44 7.81
C LEU A 39 -0.11 -14.51 7.57
N ILE A 40 1.15 -14.10 7.44
CA ILE A 40 2.28 -15.04 7.27
C ILE A 40 2.49 -15.85 8.55
N LEU A 41 2.49 -15.20 9.71
CA LEU A 41 2.66 -15.87 11.01
C LEU A 41 1.53 -16.86 11.29
N ILE A 42 0.28 -16.45 11.06
CA ILE A 42 -0.89 -17.32 11.20
C ILE A 42 -0.83 -18.47 10.18
N GLY A 43 -0.45 -18.18 8.94
CA GLY A 43 -0.29 -19.20 7.91
C GLY A 43 0.75 -20.26 8.29
N LEU A 44 1.88 -19.85 8.87
CA LEU A 44 2.91 -20.75 9.37
C LEU A 44 2.38 -21.63 10.52
N LEU A 45 1.60 -21.04 11.44
CA LEU A 45 0.95 -21.77 12.52
C LEU A 45 -0.02 -22.84 12.00
N LEU A 46 -0.80 -22.52 10.97
CA LEU A 46 -1.73 -23.49 10.35
C LEU A 46 -0.99 -24.65 9.68
N ILE A 47 0.16 -24.39 9.03
CA ILE A 47 1.00 -25.46 8.49
C ILE A 47 1.48 -26.38 9.61
N ALA A 48 1.93 -25.83 10.74
CA ALA A 48 2.34 -26.63 11.90
C ALA A 48 1.19 -27.49 12.47
N LEU A 49 -0.06 -27.02 12.35
CA LEU A 49 -1.26 -27.76 12.71
C LEU A 49 -1.73 -28.76 11.62
N ARG A 50 -0.87 -29.08 10.65
CA ARG A 50 -1.16 -29.95 9.48
C ARG A 50 -2.28 -29.42 8.56
N GLN A 51 -2.59 -28.13 8.61
CA GLN A 51 -3.52 -27.48 7.68
C GLN A 51 -2.77 -26.76 6.55
N GLU A 52 -1.99 -27.54 5.81
CA GLU A 52 -1.04 -27.03 4.80
C GLU A 52 -1.73 -26.18 3.72
N PHE A 53 -2.90 -26.62 3.23
CA PHE A 53 -3.63 -25.93 2.17
C PHE A 53 -4.07 -24.51 2.57
N TYR A 54 -4.61 -24.35 3.78
CA TYR A 54 -5.03 -23.03 4.27
C TYR A 54 -3.83 -22.17 4.68
N GLY A 55 -2.82 -22.78 5.30
CA GLY A 55 -1.61 -22.08 5.71
C GLY A 55 -0.83 -21.47 4.54
N ILE A 56 -0.64 -22.23 3.45
CA ILE A 56 0.04 -21.74 2.24
C ILE A 56 -0.74 -20.59 1.60
N ARG A 57 -2.08 -20.69 1.49
CA ARG A 57 -2.90 -19.59 0.95
C ARG A 57 -2.78 -18.31 1.76
N LEU A 58 -2.71 -18.43 3.09
CA LEU A 58 -2.51 -17.31 4.01
C LEU A 58 -1.12 -16.66 3.83
N ILE A 59 -0.06 -17.47 3.76
CA ILE A 59 1.31 -16.99 3.52
C ILE A 59 1.41 -16.29 2.16
N LEU A 60 0.83 -16.87 1.11
CA LEU A 60 0.81 -16.27 -0.23
C LEU A 60 0.05 -14.93 -0.22
N GLY A 61 -1.10 -14.86 0.45
CA GLY A 61 -1.86 -13.62 0.60
C GLY A 61 -1.06 -12.52 1.31
N GLY A 62 -0.40 -12.85 2.43
CA GLY A 62 0.48 -11.93 3.13
C GLY A 62 1.69 -11.51 2.29
N GLY A 63 2.34 -12.46 1.61
CA GLY A 63 3.47 -12.20 0.72
C GLY A 63 3.12 -11.29 -0.45
N VAL A 64 2.01 -11.54 -1.14
CA VAL A 64 1.51 -10.68 -2.22
C VAL A 64 1.22 -9.27 -1.70
N SER A 65 0.60 -9.14 -0.52
CA SER A 65 0.34 -7.83 0.09
C SER A 65 1.63 -7.07 0.38
N LEU A 66 2.67 -7.73 0.91
CA LEU A 66 3.98 -7.10 1.14
C LEU A 66 4.65 -6.65 -0.16
N ILE A 67 4.57 -7.46 -1.23
CA ILE A 67 5.10 -7.09 -2.55
C ILE A 67 4.38 -5.84 -3.06
N ILE A 68 3.06 -5.78 -2.95
CA ILE A 68 2.30 -4.61 -3.39
C ILE A 68 2.74 -3.35 -2.62
N LEU A 69 2.85 -3.42 -1.29
CA LEU A 69 3.20 -2.28 -0.46
C LEU A 69 4.64 -1.78 -0.66
N HIS A 70 5.60 -2.70 -0.83
CA HIS A 70 7.04 -2.34 -0.85
C HIS A 70 7.63 -2.24 -2.26
N LEU A 71 6.94 -2.75 -3.28
CA LEU A 71 7.39 -2.70 -4.67
C LEU A 71 6.42 -1.93 -5.56
N VAL A 72 5.14 -2.31 -5.59
CA VAL A 72 4.19 -1.72 -6.54
C VAL A 72 3.82 -0.29 -6.16
N LEU A 73 3.47 -0.06 -4.89
CA LEU A 73 3.08 1.24 -4.38
C LEU A 73 4.15 2.33 -4.60
N PRO A 74 5.44 2.16 -4.23
CA PRO A 74 6.46 3.19 -4.49
C PRO A 74 6.69 3.41 -5.99
N VAL A 75 6.59 2.37 -6.81
CA VAL A 75 6.68 2.51 -8.28
C VAL A 75 5.52 3.36 -8.80
N VAL A 76 4.29 3.11 -8.36
CA VAL A 76 3.12 3.92 -8.76
C VAL A 76 3.27 5.37 -8.30
N LEU A 77 3.72 5.58 -7.06
CA LEU A 77 3.93 6.92 -6.51
C LEU A 77 5.07 7.69 -7.19
N SER A 78 6.04 6.98 -7.79
CA SER A 78 7.11 7.64 -8.57
C SER A 78 6.62 8.31 -9.85
N PHE A 79 5.43 7.93 -10.34
CA PHE A 79 4.80 8.54 -11.51
C PHE A 79 3.86 9.72 -11.17
N LEU A 80 3.62 9.97 -9.88
CA LEU A 80 2.82 11.08 -9.37
C LEU A 80 3.71 12.24 -8.92
#